data_AF-A0A973BCI1-F1
#
_entry.id   AF-A0A973BCI1-F1
#
_cell.length_a   1.000
_cell.length_b   1.000
_cell.length_c   1.000
_cell.angle_alpha   90.00
_cell.angle_beta   90.00
_cell.angle_gamma   90.00
#
_symmetry.space_group_name_H-M   'P 1'
#
loop_
_entity.id
_entity.type
_entity.pdbx_description
1 polymer ?
#
loop_
_entity_poly.entity_id
_entity_poly.type
_entity_poly.pdbx_seq_one_letter_code
_entity_poly.pdbx_strand_id
1 'polypeptide(L)' 'DFSESWVHLRKSNTEPIIRIYTEAKSQEEADSLAKKVMDEIATVAGL' A
#
# COMPACT_ATOMS: atom_id res chain seq x y z
N ASP A 1 11.29 -5.56 -16.23
CA ASP A 1 12.06 -4.90 -15.18
C ASP A 1 11.08 -4.14 -14.32
N PHE A 2 10.80 -4.64 -13.12
CA PHE A 2 9.90 -3.92 -12.20
C PHE A 2 10.67 -2.72 -11.65
N SER A 3 9.98 -1.59 -11.45
CA SER A 3 10.58 -0.44 -10.76
C SER A 3 11.13 -0.87 -9.41
N GLU A 4 12.14 -0.15 -8.91
CA GLU A 4 12.88 -0.47 -7.69
C GLU A 4 12.05 -0.55 -6.41
N SER A 5 10.76 -0.19 -6.51
CA SER A 5 9.71 -0.46 -5.54
C SER A 5 8.38 -0.65 -6.26
N TRP A 6 7.43 -1.35 -5.63
CA TRP A 6 6.07 -1.53 -6.15
C TRP A 6 5.02 -1.55 -5.03
N VAL A 7 3.78 -1.26 -5.42
CA VAL A 7 2.59 -1.34 -4.56
C VAL A 7 1.53 -2.20 -5.25
N HIS A 8 0.90 -3.10 -4.50
CA HIS A 8 -0.26 -3.86 -4.95
C HIS A 8 -1.44 -3.69 -3.99
N LEU A 9 -2.58 -3.29 -4.54
CA LEU A 9 -3.85 -3.13 -3.83
C LEU A 9 -4.79 -4.26 -4.19
N ARG A 10 -5.38 -4.90 -3.17
CA ARG A 10 -6.35 -5.98 -3.36
C ARG A 10 -7.46 -5.92 -2.33
N LYS A 11 -8.71 -6.09 -2.77
CA LYS A 11 -9.82 -6.36 -1.84
C LYS A 11 -9.67 -7.74 -1.20
N SER A 12 -9.93 -7.83 0.11
CA SER A 12 -10.07 -9.14 0.74
C SER A 12 -11.31 -9.86 0.19
N ASN A 13 -11.18 -11.16 -0.04
CA ASN A 13 -12.29 -11.98 -0.54
C ASN A 13 -13.21 -12.45 0.60
N THR A 14 -12.72 -12.48 1.83
CA THR A 14 -13.41 -13.05 3.00
C THR A 14 -13.69 -12.04 4.10
N GLU A 15 -13.02 -10.89 4.08
CA GLU A 15 -13.12 -9.86 5.12
C GLU A 15 -13.44 -8.51 4.47
N PRO A 16 -14.13 -7.58 5.15
CA PRO A 16 -14.46 -6.27 4.60
C PRO A 16 -13.26 -5.30 4.72
N ILE A 17 -12.10 -5.68 4.17
CA ILE A 17 -10.86 -4.89 4.22
C ILE A 17 -10.19 -4.82 2.84
N ILE A 18 -9.38 -3.78 2.64
CA ILE A 18 -8.44 -3.65 1.52
C ILE A 18 -7.04 -4.01 2.05
N ARG A 19 -6.31 -4.81 1.28
CA ARG A 19 -4.91 -5.16 1.56
C ARG A 19 -3.99 -4.34 0.66
N ILE A 20 -2.92 -3.84 1.26
CA ILE A 20 -1.84 -3.10 0.59
C ILE A 20 -0.57 -3.93 0.78
N TYR A 21 0.11 -4.24 -0.32
CA TYR A 21 1.41 -4.88 -0.32
C TYR A 21 2.42 -3.93 -0.93
N THR A 22 3.55 -3.73 -0.25
CA THR A 22 4.62 -2.86 -0.70
C THR A 22 5.94 -3.61 -0.66
N GLU A 23 6.75 -3.43 -1.68
CA GLU A 23 8.11 -3.94 -1.74
C GLU A 23 9.05 -2.81 -2.18
N ALA A 24 10.20 -2.74 -1.52
CA ALA A 24 11.25 -1.78 -1.80
C ALA A 24 12.60 -2.36 -1.36
N LYS A 25 13.69 -1.61 -1.55
CA LYS A 25 15.05 -2.07 -1.25
C LYS A 25 15.34 -2.17 0.25
N SER A 26 14.57 -1.47 1.08
CA SER A 26 14.65 -1.53 2.54
C SER A 26 13.26 -1.60 3.15
N GLN A 27 13.21 -2.11 4.39
CA GLN A 27 11.97 -2.12 5.18
C GLN A 27 11.43 -0.70 5.37
N GLU A 28 12.30 0.27 5.66
CA GLU A 28 11.92 1.66 5.88
C GLU A 28 11.32 2.31 4.62
N GLU A 29 11.86 2.01 3.44
CA GLU A 29 11.28 2.46 2.18
C GLU A 29 9.91 1.81 1.92
N ALA A 30 9.78 0.51 2.19
CA ALA A 30 8.52 -0.21 2.02
C ALA A 30 7.44 0.32 2.99
N ASP A 31 7.79 0.56 4.24
CA ASP A 31 6.89 1.10 5.26
C ASP A 31 6.45 2.54 4.94
N SER A 32 7.40 3.37 4.49
CA SER A 32 7.12 4.74 4.04
C SER A 32 6.18 4.74 2.84
N LEU A 33 6.40 3.84 1.88
CA LEU A 33 5.54 3.66 0.72
C LEU A 33 4.13 3.19 1.11
N ALA A 34 4.02 2.23 2.02
CA ALA A 34 2.74 1.76 2.53
C ALA A 34 1.96 2.88 3.23
N LYS A 35 2.63 3.64 4.10
CA LYS A 35 2.04 4.76 4.82
C LYS A 35 1.52 5.84 3.86
N LYS A 36 2.31 6.21 2.86
CA LYS A 36 1.90 7.19 1.85
C LYS A 36 0.61 6.77 1.15
N VAL A 37 0.52 5.51 0.74
CA VAL A 37 -0.67 4.98 0.05
C VAL A 37 -1.87 4.92 0.99
N MET A 38 -1.66 4.57 2.27
CA MET A 38 -2.73 4.63 3.28
C MET A 38 -3.29 6.04 3.45
N ASP A 39 -2.41 7.05 3.57
CA ASP A 39 -2.81 8.45 3.76
C ASP A 39 -3.59 8.99 2.53
N GLU A 40 -3.16 8.62 1.31
CA GLU A 40 -3.88 8.95 0.07
C GLU A 40 -5.28 8.30 0.04
N ILE A 41 -5.38 7.02 0.42
CA ILE A 41 -6.66 6.31 0.49
C ILE A 41 -7.58 6.94 1.54
N ALA A 42 -7.05 7.28 2.72
CA ALA A 42 -7.82 7.95 3.77
C ALA A 42 -8.39 9.29 3.27
N THR A 43 -7.55 10.10 2.60
CA THR A 43 -7.95 11.38 2.03
C THR A 43 -9.07 11.22 1.00
N VAL A 44 -8.96 10.26 0.07
CA VAL A 44 -9.99 10.01 -0.96
C VAL A 44 -11.27 9.43 -0.35
N ALA A 45 -11.15 8.61 0.69
CA ALA A 45 -12.29 8.04 1.42
C ALA A 45 -12.98 9.07 2.35
N GLY A 46 -12.38 10.24 2.57
CA GLY A 46 -12.88 11.25 3.48
C GLY A 46 -12.79 10.83 4.95
N LEU A 47 -11.76 10.04 5.30
CA LEU A 47 -11.45 9.58 6.66
C LEU A 47 -10.51 10.53 7.40
#